data_AF-A0A3C0MCW9-F1
#
_entry.id   AF-A0A3C0MCW9-F1
#
_cell.length_a   1.000
_cell.length_b   1.000
_cell.length_c   1.000
_cell.angle_alpha   90.00
_cell.angle_beta   90.00
_cell.angle_gamma   90.00
#
_symmetry.space_group_name_H-M   'P 1'
#
loop_
_entity.id
_entity.type
_entity.pdbx_description
1 polymer ?
#
loop_
_entity_poly.entity_id
_entity_poly.type
_entity_poly.pdbx_seq_one_letter_code
_entity_poly.pdbx_strand_id
1 'polypeptide(L)'
;MTDDQEPALHGAAPSDAVLGEVRRQQQIYLVKQLPIVMGVNLANGALVTLLFSVQGLMPLALGWFACLFLISAVQFAGWRQLRDRPMPKSVSGRSLRRAEHLSVLLGTVWGAVCLAPTESQSYHMFLAVLIAGMTAGTASVLNPLPRIIIHFALPALTLLALRMLYEGSALHLIVAALSVVFGLALFRGSFRAYQQFEGLVAQSHALHEARADLVDALQSSQDAFALFDASGKLTIANNHFRNWFPGAEALDERGGSMSHQQLGQRWVQSVVTPKARGGFVAVHTDITPLKAREEEIIERMREAEEANRAKSEFLANMSHE
;
A
#
# COMPACT_ATOMS: atom_id res chain seq x y z
N MET A 1 26.69 -28.03 -17.42
CA MET A 1 26.39 -27.70 -16.02
C MET A 1 26.37 -26.19 -15.96
N THR A 2 25.24 -25.62 -16.38
CA THR A 2 25.02 -24.17 -16.49
C THR A 2 24.63 -23.67 -15.11
N ASP A 3 25.43 -22.74 -14.61
CA ASP A 3 25.25 -22.04 -13.35
C ASP A 3 24.06 -21.08 -13.49
N ASP A 4 22.86 -21.54 -13.13
CA ASP A 4 21.68 -20.71 -12.92
C ASP A 4 21.90 -19.86 -11.67
N GLN A 5 22.59 -18.72 -11.82
CA GLN A 5 22.55 -17.67 -10.82
C GLN A 5 21.23 -16.91 -10.97
N GLU A 6 20.18 -17.43 -10.32
CA GLU A 6 19.04 -16.62 -9.91
C GLU A 6 19.59 -15.38 -9.18
N PRO A 7 19.25 -14.15 -9.61
CA PRO A 7 19.65 -12.97 -8.87
C PRO A 7 18.88 -12.98 -7.55
N ALA A 8 19.58 -13.32 -6.47
CA ALA A 8 19.08 -13.22 -5.12
C ALA A 8 18.58 -11.80 -4.88
N LEU A 9 17.25 -11.62 -4.83
CA LEU A 9 16.57 -10.44 -4.31
C LEU A 9 16.86 -10.35 -2.81
N HIS A 10 18.10 -10.01 -2.46
CA HIS A 10 18.43 -9.57 -1.12
C HIS A 10 17.58 -8.34 -0.82
N GLY A 11 16.79 -8.42 0.26
CA GLY A 11 15.93 -7.34 0.73
C GLY A 11 16.73 -6.07 0.96
N ALA A 12 16.79 -5.22 -0.07
CA ALA A 12 17.29 -3.87 0.06
C ALA A 12 16.43 -3.16 1.13
N ALA A 13 17.09 -2.41 2.01
CA ALA A 13 16.37 -1.58 2.97
C ALA A 13 15.35 -0.73 2.21
N PRO A 14 14.10 -0.61 2.69
CA PRO A 14 13.05 0.10 1.99
C PRO A 14 13.52 1.52 1.68
N SER A 15 13.33 1.94 0.42
CA SER A 15 13.75 3.26 -0.03
C SER A 15 13.09 4.35 0.84
N ASP A 16 13.72 5.51 0.97
CA ASP A 16 13.18 6.63 1.75
C ASP A 16 11.76 7.03 1.30
N ALA A 17 11.44 6.80 0.01
CA ALA A 17 10.10 6.95 -0.55
C ALA A 17 9.08 5.97 0.08
N VAL A 18 9.42 4.69 0.18
CA VAL A 18 8.55 3.66 0.79
C VAL A 18 8.35 3.95 2.27
N LEU A 19 9.40 4.32 3.00
CA LEU A 19 9.29 4.70 4.42
C LEU A 19 8.43 5.95 4.62
N GLY A 20 8.51 6.92 3.70
CA GLY A 20 7.63 8.09 3.66
C GLY A 20 6.16 7.72 3.45
N GLU A 21 5.90 6.78 2.54
CA GLU A 21 4.56 6.26 2.25
C GLU A 21 3.96 5.52 3.45
N VAL A 22 4.73 4.64 4.09
CA VAL A 22 4.33 3.93 5.31
C VAL A 22 3.87 4.93 6.38
N ARG A 23 4.66 5.97 6.65
CA ARG A 23 4.30 7.01 7.64
C ARG A 23 3.05 7.78 7.25
N ARG A 24 2.86 8.03 5.95
CA ARG A 24 1.66 8.70 5.43
C ARG A 24 0.41 7.86 5.69
N GLN A 25 0.43 6.58 5.32
CA GLN A 25 -0.67 5.65 5.54
C GLN A 25 -0.98 5.48 7.03
N GLN A 26 0.04 5.38 7.88
CA GLN A 26 -0.10 5.33 9.34
C GLN A 26 -0.82 6.55 9.91
N GLN A 27 -0.45 7.76 9.47
CA GLN A 27 -1.12 8.98 9.93
C GLN A 27 -2.60 9.02 9.49
N ILE A 28 -2.88 8.65 8.23
CA ILE A 28 -4.26 8.62 7.72
C ILE A 28 -5.10 7.63 8.53
N TYR A 29 -4.55 6.44 8.75
CA TYR A 29 -5.21 5.40 9.53
C TYR A 29 -5.47 5.85 10.97
N LEU A 30 -4.48 6.45 11.63
CA LEU A 30 -4.62 6.98 12.98
C LEU A 30 -5.77 7.99 13.06
N VAL A 31 -5.81 8.99 12.17
CA VAL A 31 -6.85 10.03 12.18
C VAL A 31 -8.26 9.45 12.03
N LYS A 32 -8.41 8.40 11.19
CA LYS A 32 -9.70 7.69 11.03
C LYS A 32 -10.15 6.96 12.29
N GLN A 33 -9.21 6.42 13.06
CA GLN A 33 -9.52 5.61 14.25
C GLN A 33 -9.62 6.42 15.55
N LEU A 34 -9.10 7.64 15.60
CA LEU A 34 -9.13 8.48 16.81
C LEU A 34 -10.53 8.62 17.45
N PRO A 35 -11.63 8.83 16.71
CA PRO A 35 -12.97 8.91 17.31
C PRO A 35 -13.38 7.67 18.10
N ILE A 36 -13.05 6.48 17.58
CA ILE A 36 -13.33 5.21 18.25
C ILE A 36 -12.48 5.09 19.52
N VAL A 37 -11.18 5.41 19.43
CA VAL A 37 -10.27 5.39 20.58
C VAL A 37 -10.74 6.33 21.70
N MET A 38 -11.13 7.57 21.35
CA MET A 38 -11.66 8.53 22.33
C MET A 38 -12.97 8.05 22.95
N GLY A 39 -13.90 7.54 22.13
CA GLY A 39 -15.18 7.02 22.61
C GLY A 39 -15.01 5.86 23.59
N VAL A 40 -14.15 4.89 23.27
CA VAL A 40 -13.85 3.75 24.15
C VAL A 40 -13.22 4.21 25.46
N ASN A 41 -12.26 5.14 25.41
CA ASN A 41 -11.61 5.66 26.63
C ASN A 41 -12.60 6.38 27.56
N LEU A 42 -13.49 7.22 27.01
CA LEU A 42 -14.48 7.94 27.80
C LEU A 42 -15.55 7.00 28.38
N ALA A 43 -16.03 6.05 27.59
CA ALA A 43 -17.00 5.06 28.04
C ALA A 43 -16.42 4.18 29.16
N ASN A 44 -15.22 3.63 28.96
CA ASN A 44 -14.56 2.81 29.98
C ASN A 44 -14.18 3.63 31.20
N GLY A 45 -13.72 4.88 31.02
CA GLY A 45 -13.43 5.79 32.13
C GLY A 45 -14.67 6.08 32.98
N ALA A 46 -15.84 6.25 32.36
CA ALA A 46 -17.10 6.44 33.07
C ALA A 46 -17.50 5.18 33.87
N LEU A 47 -17.33 3.99 33.29
CA LEU A 47 -17.60 2.72 33.98
C LEU A 47 -16.70 2.54 35.21
N VAL A 48 -15.40 2.87 35.09
CA VAL A 48 -14.48 2.80 36.23
C VAL A 48 -14.82 3.86 37.27
N THR A 49 -15.19 5.07 36.85
CA THR A 49 -15.62 6.12 37.79
C THR A 49 -16.85 5.66 38.58
N LEU A 50 -17.84 5.04 37.92
CA LEU A 50 -19.00 4.44 38.58
C LEU A 50 -18.59 3.31 39.56
N LEU A 51 -17.62 2.48 39.19
CA LEU A 51 -17.11 1.44 40.10
C LEU A 51 -16.51 2.05 41.39
N PHE A 52 -15.78 3.17 41.28
CA PHE A 52 -15.22 3.86 42.45
C PHE A 52 -16.29 4.52 43.33
N SER A 53 -17.44 4.90 42.76
CA SER A 53 -18.51 5.53 43.55
C SER A 53 -19.05 4.59 44.61
N VAL A 54 -19.10 3.30 44.29
CA VAL A 54 -19.55 2.23 45.20
C VAL A 54 -18.55 2.00 46.35
N GLN A 55 -17.29 2.42 46.20
CA GLN A 55 -16.25 2.24 47.22
C GLN A 55 -15.91 3.52 48.02
N GLY A 56 -16.65 4.61 47.82
CA GLY A 56 -16.39 5.87 48.52
C GLY A 56 -15.14 6.63 48.04
N LEU A 57 -14.54 6.23 46.91
CA LEU A 57 -13.32 6.83 46.36
C LEU A 57 -13.60 7.91 45.29
N MET A 58 -14.72 8.64 45.42
CA MET A 58 -15.20 9.58 44.40
C MET A 58 -14.23 10.70 44.04
N PRO A 59 -13.58 11.41 44.98
CA PRO A 59 -12.65 12.48 44.64
C PRO A 59 -11.46 11.99 43.80
N LEU A 60 -10.92 10.80 44.13
CA LEU A 60 -9.83 10.18 43.39
C LEU A 60 -10.28 9.79 41.98
N ALA A 61 -11.48 9.21 41.86
CA ALA A 61 -12.06 8.81 40.58
C ALA A 61 -12.29 10.02 39.66
N LEU A 62 -12.81 11.13 40.19
CA LEU A 62 -13.03 12.35 39.42
C LEU A 62 -11.71 12.99 38.98
N GLY A 63 -10.69 13.01 39.85
CA GLY A 63 -9.35 13.49 39.49
C GLY A 63 -8.72 12.64 38.38
N TRP A 64 -8.81 11.31 38.50
CA TRP A 64 -8.32 10.39 37.48
C TRP A 64 -9.10 10.51 36.15
N PHE A 65 -10.43 10.60 36.20
CA PHE A 65 -11.26 10.79 35.03
C PHE A 65 -11.01 12.14 34.36
N ALA A 66 -10.73 13.20 35.13
CA ALA A 66 -10.32 14.49 34.59
C ALA A 66 -9.01 14.38 33.79
N CYS A 67 -8.02 13.60 34.25
CA CYS A 67 -6.82 13.33 33.46
C CYS A 67 -7.14 12.64 32.13
N LEU A 68 -7.98 11.60 32.15
CA LEU A 68 -8.43 10.93 30.91
C LEU A 68 -9.18 11.87 29.97
N PHE A 69 -10.05 12.72 30.52
CA PHE A 69 -10.82 13.70 29.77
C PHE A 69 -9.92 14.74 29.10
N LEU A 70 -8.91 15.26 29.82
CA LEU A 70 -7.94 16.22 29.26
C LEU A 70 -7.14 15.61 28.11
N ILE A 71 -6.67 14.36 28.25
CA ILE A 71 -5.97 13.65 27.18
C ILE A 71 -6.90 13.46 25.97
N SER A 72 -8.15 13.07 26.21
CA SER A 72 -9.15 12.89 25.16
C SER A 72 -9.51 14.21 24.47
N ALA A 73 -9.52 15.33 25.20
CA ALA A 73 -9.74 16.67 24.64
C ALA A 73 -8.58 17.10 23.71
N VAL A 74 -7.33 16.78 24.07
CA VAL A 74 -6.17 17.01 23.21
C VAL A 74 -6.26 16.17 21.93
N GLN A 75 -6.67 14.90 22.03
CA GLN A 75 -6.89 14.04 20.86
C GLN A 75 -8.01 14.57 19.98
N PHE A 76 -9.11 15.05 20.56
CA PHE A 76 -10.24 15.63 19.84
C PHE A 76 -9.86 16.91 19.10
N ALA A 77 -9.12 17.81 19.75
CA ALA A 77 -8.62 19.03 19.13
C ALA A 77 -7.70 18.71 17.94
N GLY A 78 -6.78 17.74 18.11
CA GLY A 78 -5.91 17.26 17.03
C GLY A 78 -6.69 16.64 15.87
N TRP A 79 -7.66 15.77 16.17
CA TRP A 79 -8.53 15.15 15.17
C TRP A 79 -9.33 16.21 14.39
N ARG A 80 -9.96 17.16 15.07
CA ARG A 80 -10.73 18.23 14.43
C ARG A 80 -9.87 19.10 13.51
N GLN A 81 -8.62 19.36 13.88
CA GLN A 81 -7.69 20.11 13.04
C GLN A 81 -7.21 19.35 11.80
N LEU A 82 -7.21 18.02 11.84
CA LEU A 82 -6.63 17.16 10.80
C LEU A 82 -7.66 16.48 9.90
N ARG A 83 -8.90 16.28 10.37
CA ARG A 83 -9.92 15.50 9.66
C ARG A 83 -10.32 16.10 8.31
N ASP A 84 -10.32 17.42 8.21
CA ASP A 84 -10.77 18.17 7.02
C ASP A 84 -9.59 18.63 6.15
N ARG A 85 -8.34 18.27 6.51
CA ARG A 85 -7.16 18.68 5.75
C ARG A 85 -6.95 17.80 4.51
N PRO A 86 -6.51 18.39 3.38
CA PRO A 86 -6.16 17.62 2.19
C PRO A 86 -5.01 16.64 2.49
N MET A 87 -5.02 15.51 1.79
CA MET A 87 -4.08 14.41 2.00
C MET A 87 -2.62 14.90 1.85
N PRO A 88 -1.78 14.76 2.89
CA PRO A 88 -0.42 15.30 2.87
C PRO A 88 0.47 14.54 1.88
N LYS A 89 1.21 15.25 1.04
CA LYS A 89 2.16 14.66 0.07
C LYS A 89 3.38 14.02 0.74
N SER A 90 3.81 14.55 1.89
CA SER A 90 4.88 13.99 2.73
C SER A 90 4.59 14.25 4.22
N VAL A 91 5.05 13.36 5.10
CA VAL A 91 4.80 13.43 6.55
C VAL A 91 6.11 13.45 7.33
N SER A 92 6.34 14.51 8.11
CA SER A 92 7.57 14.72 8.92
C SER A 92 7.64 13.88 10.21
N GLY A 93 6.69 12.97 10.42
CA GLY A 93 6.60 12.08 11.58
C GLY A 93 6.36 12.76 12.92
N ARG A 94 6.20 14.09 12.99
CA ARG A 94 5.96 14.83 14.24
C ARG A 94 4.61 14.50 14.87
N SER A 95 3.57 14.41 14.04
CA SER A 95 2.21 13.99 14.43
C SER A 95 2.20 12.60 15.04
N LEU A 96 2.89 11.65 14.40
CA LEU A 96 2.99 10.27 14.87
C LEU A 96 3.74 10.17 16.19
N ARG A 97 4.88 10.87 16.34
CA ARG A 97 5.62 10.95 17.62
C ARG A 97 4.78 11.57 18.74
N ARG A 98 4.02 12.63 18.44
CA ARG A 98 3.09 13.22 19.41
C ARG A 98 2.03 12.21 19.86
N ALA A 99 1.49 11.43 18.92
CA ALA A 99 0.53 10.36 19.24
C ALA A 99 1.17 9.26 20.09
N GLU A 100 2.41 8.85 19.80
CA GLU A 100 3.17 7.90 20.62
C GLU A 100 3.32 8.40 22.07
N HIS A 101 3.71 9.66 22.27
CA HIS A 101 3.81 10.24 23.62
C HIS A 101 2.45 10.31 24.34
N LEU A 102 1.38 10.67 23.64
CA LEU A 102 0.03 10.66 24.20
C LEU A 102 -0.41 9.24 24.59
N SER A 103 0.01 8.20 23.85
CA SER A 103 -0.25 6.81 24.18
C SER A 103 0.48 6.34 25.43
N VAL A 104 1.74 6.77 25.63
CA VAL A 104 2.44 6.53 26.90
C VAL A 104 1.67 7.16 28.06
N LEU A 105 1.30 8.44 27.92
CA LEU A 105 0.56 9.15 28.96
C LEU A 105 -0.77 8.47 29.28
N LEU A 106 -1.53 8.10 28.24
CA LEU A 106 -2.81 7.41 28.38
C LEU A 106 -2.63 6.04 29.07
N GLY A 107 -1.62 5.27 28.66
CA GLY A 107 -1.30 3.97 29.27
C GLY A 107 -0.90 4.09 30.73
N THR A 108 -0.11 5.11 31.08
CA THR A 108 0.25 5.42 32.47
C THR A 108 -0.96 5.82 33.30
N VAL A 109 -1.86 6.67 32.78
CA VAL A 109 -3.10 7.04 33.48
C VAL A 109 -3.97 5.81 33.71
N TRP A 110 -4.12 4.94 32.72
CA TRP A 110 -4.84 3.68 32.88
C TRP A 110 -4.17 2.74 33.88
N GLY A 111 -2.84 2.61 33.87
CA GLY A 111 -2.11 1.83 34.87
C GLY A 111 -2.27 2.40 36.29
N ALA A 112 -2.26 3.72 36.43
CA ALA A 112 -2.35 4.41 37.72
C ALA A 112 -3.67 4.13 38.46
N VAL A 113 -4.73 3.74 37.75
CA VAL A 113 -5.99 3.33 38.38
C VAL A 113 -5.83 2.12 39.30
N CYS A 114 -4.83 1.27 39.02
CA CYS A 114 -4.50 0.11 39.86
C CYS A 114 -3.87 0.51 41.21
N LEU A 115 -3.45 1.77 41.37
CA LEU A 115 -2.85 2.28 42.61
C LEU A 115 -3.91 2.84 43.58
N ALA A 116 -5.19 2.74 43.24
CA ALA A 116 -6.27 3.16 44.13
C ALA A 116 -6.18 2.41 45.48
N PRO A 117 -6.38 3.10 46.62
CA PRO A 117 -6.26 2.52 47.94
C PRO A 117 -7.48 1.67 48.28
N THR A 118 -7.57 0.48 47.69
CA THR A 118 -8.64 -0.50 47.93
C THR A 118 -8.07 -1.89 48.09
N GLU A 119 -8.58 -2.62 49.09
CA GLU A 119 -8.23 -4.02 49.36
C GLU A 119 -9.24 -4.99 48.70
N SER A 120 -10.19 -4.46 47.92
CA SER A 120 -11.23 -5.29 47.30
C SER A 120 -10.66 -6.16 46.18
N GLN A 121 -10.60 -7.46 46.42
CA GLN A 121 -10.17 -8.43 45.40
C GLN A 121 -11.00 -8.35 44.12
N SER A 122 -12.33 -8.25 44.23
CA SER A 122 -13.24 -8.15 43.07
C SER A 122 -12.91 -6.95 42.18
N TYR A 123 -12.46 -5.85 42.79
CA TYR A 123 -12.08 -4.64 42.08
C TYR A 123 -10.79 -4.83 41.28
N HIS A 124 -9.76 -5.45 41.86
CA HIS A 124 -8.51 -5.75 41.14
C HIS A 124 -8.74 -6.71 39.96
N MET A 125 -9.61 -7.71 40.12
CA MET A 125 -9.95 -8.63 39.04
C MET A 125 -10.72 -7.93 37.91
N PHE A 126 -11.65 -7.03 38.26
CA PHE A 126 -12.35 -6.22 37.27
C PHE A 126 -11.38 -5.33 36.46
N LEU A 127 -10.47 -4.63 37.14
CA LEU A 127 -9.46 -3.81 36.47
C LEU A 127 -8.56 -4.63 35.55
N ALA A 128 -8.18 -5.84 35.96
CA ALA A 128 -7.37 -6.73 35.13
C ALA A 128 -8.08 -7.10 33.82
N VAL A 129 -9.34 -7.51 33.89
CA VAL A 129 -10.15 -7.83 32.69
C VAL A 129 -10.33 -6.60 31.81
N LEU A 130 -10.62 -5.44 32.40
CA LEU A 130 -10.82 -4.21 31.67
C LEU A 130 -9.53 -3.75 30.94
N ILE A 131 -8.40 -3.73 31.64
CA ILE A 131 -7.10 -3.31 31.07
C ILE A 131 -6.65 -4.29 29.98
N ALA A 132 -6.77 -5.60 30.21
CA ALA A 132 -6.47 -6.61 29.20
C ALA A 132 -7.36 -6.45 27.95
N GLY A 133 -8.66 -6.23 28.16
CA GLY A 133 -9.61 -6.00 27.08
C GLY A 133 -9.31 -4.74 26.26
N MET A 134 -8.99 -3.62 26.92
CA MET A 134 -8.65 -2.37 26.23
C MET A 134 -7.32 -2.44 25.49
N THR A 135 -6.32 -3.12 26.04
CA THR A 135 -5.04 -3.30 25.36
C THR A 135 -5.16 -4.23 24.16
N ALA A 136 -5.95 -5.31 24.24
CA ALA A 136 -6.37 -6.09 23.06
C ALA A 136 -7.14 -5.26 22.02
N GLY A 137 -8.14 -4.49 22.45
CA GLY A 137 -8.96 -3.67 21.56
C GLY A 137 -8.15 -2.57 20.86
N THR A 138 -7.16 -2.01 21.55
CA THR A 138 -6.22 -1.05 20.95
C THR A 138 -5.37 -1.72 19.87
N ALA A 139 -4.91 -2.95 20.13
CA ALA A 139 -4.14 -3.72 19.15
C ALA A 139 -4.95 -4.08 17.89
N SER A 140 -6.26 -4.32 18.01
CA SER A 140 -7.12 -4.59 16.86
C SER A 140 -7.47 -3.33 16.06
N VAL A 141 -7.75 -2.21 16.75
CA VAL A 141 -8.14 -0.94 16.12
C VAL A 141 -6.94 -0.20 15.52
N LEU A 142 -5.75 -0.31 16.12
CA LEU A 142 -4.55 0.44 15.73
C LEU A 142 -3.45 -0.46 15.17
N ASN A 143 -3.82 -1.60 14.59
CA ASN A 143 -2.90 -2.64 14.11
C ASN A 143 -1.67 -2.10 13.31
N PRO A 144 -1.82 -1.18 12.33
CA PRO A 144 -0.67 -0.62 11.58
C PRO A 144 0.30 0.25 12.40
N LEU A 145 0.03 0.46 13.69
CA LEU A 145 0.70 1.43 14.58
C LEU A 145 1.27 0.72 15.81
N PRO A 146 2.24 -0.21 15.64
CA PRO A 146 2.75 -1.06 16.73
C PRO A 146 3.32 -0.24 17.90
N ARG A 147 3.97 0.88 17.61
CA ARG A 147 4.57 1.76 18.61
C ARG A 147 3.49 2.33 19.51
N ILE A 148 2.40 2.83 18.95
CA ILE A 148 1.28 3.39 19.71
C ILE A 148 0.66 2.31 20.62
N ILE A 149 0.47 1.09 20.09
CA ILE A 149 -0.06 -0.04 20.86
C ILE A 149 0.86 -0.40 22.03
N ILE A 150 2.16 -0.57 21.79
CA ILE A 150 3.14 -0.94 22.81
C ILE A 150 3.28 0.17 23.86
N HIS A 151 3.37 1.44 23.44
CA HIS A 151 3.47 2.57 24.36
C HIS A 151 2.23 2.73 25.24
N PHE A 152 1.04 2.33 24.78
CA PHE A 152 -0.15 2.26 25.61
C PHE A 152 -0.14 1.05 26.55
N ALA A 153 0.11 -0.15 26.00
CA ALA A 153 -0.04 -1.40 26.72
C ALA A 153 1.03 -1.62 27.79
N LEU A 154 2.28 -1.25 27.51
CA LEU A 154 3.41 -1.51 28.40
C LEU A 154 3.25 -0.84 29.78
N PRO A 155 3.04 0.47 29.91
CA PRO A 155 2.83 1.08 31.23
C PRO A 155 1.55 0.57 31.91
N ALA A 156 0.45 0.37 31.18
CA ALA A 156 -0.81 -0.10 31.75
C ALA A 156 -0.70 -1.52 32.34
N LEU A 157 -0.15 -2.47 31.58
CA LEU A 157 0.03 -3.85 32.01
C LEU A 157 1.12 -3.98 33.07
N THR A 158 2.16 -3.14 33.04
CA THR A 158 3.22 -3.15 34.06
C THR A 158 2.68 -2.72 35.42
N LEU A 159 1.95 -1.61 35.49
CA LEU A 159 1.35 -1.17 36.77
C LEU A 159 0.31 -2.16 37.28
N LEU A 160 -0.48 -2.77 36.39
CA LEU A 160 -1.39 -3.85 36.76
C LEU A 160 -0.63 -5.04 37.37
N ALA A 161 0.40 -5.55 36.68
CA ALA A 161 1.18 -6.69 37.14
C ALA A 161 1.85 -6.42 38.50
N LEU A 162 2.44 -5.23 38.68
CA LEU A 162 3.05 -4.81 39.95
C LEU A 162 2.02 -4.74 41.08
N ARG A 163 0.81 -4.21 40.82
CA ARG A 163 -0.28 -4.21 41.80
C ARG A 163 -0.69 -5.62 42.18
N MET A 164 -0.83 -6.53 41.21
CA MET A 164 -1.19 -7.92 41.48
C MET A 164 -0.12 -8.65 42.29
N LEU A 165 1.16 -8.40 42.01
CA LEU A 165 2.30 -8.93 42.76
C LEU A 165 2.29 -8.45 44.22
N TYR A 166 1.94 -7.18 44.45
CA TYR A 166 1.83 -6.61 45.79
C TYR A 166 0.73 -7.26 46.65
N GLU A 167 -0.44 -7.54 46.06
CA GLU A 167 -1.56 -8.19 46.76
C GLU A 167 -1.30 -9.67 47.09
N GLY A 168 -0.48 -10.37 46.30
CA GLY A 168 0.11 -11.67 46.64
C GLY A 168 -0.83 -12.88 46.71
N SER A 169 -2.16 -12.73 46.62
CA SER A 169 -3.07 -13.88 46.61
C SER A 169 -2.89 -14.77 45.37
N ALA A 170 -3.30 -16.05 45.45
CA ALA A 170 -3.15 -17.00 44.34
C ALA A 170 -3.77 -16.49 43.03
N LEU A 171 -4.97 -15.89 43.10
CA LEU A 171 -5.63 -15.30 41.92
C LEU A 171 -4.88 -14.07 41.41
N HIS A 172 -4.37 -13.21 42.29
CA HIS A 172 -3.57 -12.05 41.86
C HIS A 172 -2.27 -12.50 41.16
N LEU A 173 -1.55 -13.49 41.70
CA LEU A 173 -0.33 -14.02 41.07
C LEU A 173 -0.60 -14.63 39.68
N ILE A 174 -1.71 -15.35 39.51
CA ILE A 174 -2.14 -15.85 38.20
C ILE A 174 -2.38 -14.69 37.23
N VAL A 175 -3.09 -13.65 37.65
CA VAL A 175 -3.35 -12.45 36.83
C VAL A 175 -2.06 -11.69 36.51
N ALA A 176 -1.11 -11.61 37.44
CA ALA A 176 0.20 -11.01 37.20
C ALA A 176 0.96 -11.77 36.09
N ALA A 177 1.01 -13.10 36.18
CA ALA A 177 1.63 -13.95 35.17
C ALA A 177 0.91 -13.82 33.81
N LEU A 178 -0.42 -13.82 33.80
CA LEU A 178 -1.22 -13.60 32.58
C LEU A 178 -0.95 -12.22 31.97
N SER A 179 -0.77 -11.17 32.78
CA SER A 179 -0.46 -9.82 32.29
C SER A 179 0.88 -9.77 31.57
N VAL A 180 1.89 -10.50 32.07
CA VAL A 180 3.20 -10.63 31.42
C VAL A 180 3.09 -11.42 30.12
N VAL A 181 2.45 -12.59 30.14
CA VAL A 181 2.24 -13.42 28.93
C VAL A 181 1.48 -12.64 27.86
N PHE A 182 0.43 -11.94 28.27
CA PHE A 182 -0.40 -11.13 27.39
C PHE A 182 0.36 -9.93 26.83
N GLY A 183 1.16 -9.24 27.65
CA GLY A 183 2.06 -8.17 27.19
C GLY A 183 3.07 -8.65 26.13
N LEU A 184 3.68 -9.82 26.34
CA LEU A 184 4.59 -10.44 25.36
C LEU A 184 3.87 -10.84 24.08
N ALA A 185 2.65 -11.39 24.18
CA ALA A 185 1.83 -11.75 23.04
C ALA A 185 1.44 -10.51 22.22
N LEU A 186 1.04 -9.42 22.87
CA LEU A 186 0.75 -8.14 22.21
C LEU A 186 2.01 -7.56 21.55
N PHE A 187 3.15 -7.57 22.23
CA PHE A 187 4.41 -7.08 21.65
C PHE A 187 4.77 -7.86 20.38
N ARG A 188 4.75 -9.20 20.43
CA ARG A 188 5.02 -10.04 19.26
C ARG A 188 3.97 -9.88 18.15
N GLY A 189 2.70 -9.81 18.51
CA GLY A 189 1.59 -9.61 17.58
C GLY A 189 1.71 -8.27 16.85
N SER A 190 1.90 -7.18 17.58
CA SER A 190 2.09 -5.84 17.02
C SER A 190 3.35 -5.77 16.15
N PHE A 191 4.46 -6.39 16.55
CA PHE A 191 5.67 -6.41 15.76
C PHE A 191 5.48 -7.15 14.42
N ARG A 192 4.85 -8.34 14.44
CA ARG A 192 4.52 -9.08 13.22
C ARG A 192 3.58 -8.29 12.30
N ALA A 193 2.57 -7.64 12.87
CA ALA A 193 1.59 -6.91 12.10
C ALA A 193 2.19 -5.65 11.44
N TYR A 194 3.17 -5.02 12.09
CA TYR A 194 3.97 -3.96 11.48
C TYR A 194 4.79 -4.43 10.30
N GLN A 195 5.49 -5.57 10.43
CA GLN A 195 6.27 -6.14 9.33
C GLN A 195 5.38 -6.48 8.13
N GLN A 196 4.17 -7.01 8.39
CA GLN A 196 3.18 -7.28 7.33
C GLN A 196 2.72 -5.98 6.66
N PHE A 197 2.40 -4.96 7.45
CA PHE A 197 1.96 -3.67 6.93
C PHE A 197 3.04 -2.99 6.07
N GLU A 198 4.28 -2.97 6.54
CA GLU A 198 5.42 -2.42 5.81
C GLU A 198 5.65 -3.17 4.49
N GLY A 199 5.60 -4.50 4.51
CA GLY A 199 5.70 -5.33 3.31
C GLY A 199 4.59 -5.06 2.29
N LEU A 200 3.34 -4.91 2.75
CA LEU A 200 2.21 -4.57 1.87
C LEU A 200 2.38 -3.20 1.20
N VAL A 201 2.85 -2.20 1.94
CA VAL A 201 3.10 -0.87 1.37
C VAL A 201 4.25 -0.92 0.37
N ALA A 202 5.33 -1.64 0.66
CA ALA A 202 6.47 -1.79 -0.24
C ALA A 202 6.07 -2.49 -1.55
N GLN A 203 5.29 -3.58 -1.47
CA GLN A 203 4.78 -4.29 -2.66
C GLN A 203 3.84 -3.42 -3.49
N SER A 204 2.93 -2.68 -2.83
CA SER A 204 2.04 -1.75 -3.51
C SER A 204 2.84 -0.67 -4.25
N HIS A 205 3.85 -0.08 -3.61
CA HIS A 205 4.73 0.91 -4.23
C HIS A 205 5.48 0.33 -5.42
N ALA A 206 6.15 -0.82 -5.26
CA ALA A 206 6.88 -1.49 -6.33
C ALA A 206 5.99 -1.85 -7.53
N LEU A 207 4.74 -2.27 -7.28
CA LEU A 207 3.77 -2.53 -8.35
C LEU A 207 3.40 -1.25 -9.12
N HIS A 208 3.23 -0.12 -8.42
CA HIS A 208 2.91 1.15 -9.06
C HIS A 208 4.09 1.67 -9.88
N GLU A 209 5.30 1.53 -9.37
CA GLU A 209 6.54 1.90 -10.04
C GLU A 209 6.76 1.04 -11.29
N ALA A 210 6.73 -0.29 -11.17
CA ALA A 210 6.84 -1.18 -12.33
C ALA A 210 5.73 -0.96 -13.38
N ARG A 211 4.51 -0.63 -12.92
CA ARG A 211 3.41 -0.26 -13.83
C ARG A 211 3.69 1.08 -14.52
N ALA A 212 4.24 2.07 -13.82
CA ALA A 212 4.62 3.35 -14.41
C ALA A 212 5.73 3.16 -15.45
N ASP A 213 6.78 2.41 -15.12
CA ASP A 213 7.87 2.09 -16.04
C ASP A 213 7.37 1.38 -17.31
N LEU A 214 6.44 0.43 -17.16
CA LEU A 214 5.80 -0.24 -18.31
C LEU A 214 5.01 0.75 -19.17
N VAL A 215 4.25 1.66 -18.55
CA VAL A 215 3.49 2.69 -19.27
C VAL A 215 4.45 3.62 -20.00
N ASP A 216 5.51 4.08 -19.35
CA ASP A 216 6.50 4.98 -19.96
C ASP A 216 7.23 4.30 -21.12
N ALA A 217 7.61 3.02 -20.97
CA ALA A 217 8.17 2.23 -22.06
C ALA A 217 7.20 2.12 -23.25
N LEU A 218 5.92 1.83 -23.01
CA LEU A 218 4.88 1.78 -24.05
C LEU A 218 4.65 3.13 -24.73
N GLN A 219 4.75 4.24 -23.98
CA GLN A 219 4.63 5.59 -24.54
C GLN A 219 5.83 5.97 -25.41
N SER A 220 7.03 5.48 -25.07
CA SER A 220 8.26 5.70 -25.83
C SER A 220 8.38 4.86 -27.11
N SER A 221 7.52 3.84 -27.28
CA SER A 221 7.48 3.04 -28.51
C SER A 221 7.07 3.89 -29.71
N GLN A 222 7.72 3.62 -30.85
CA GLN A 222 7.33 4.22 -32.15
C GLN A 222 6.08 3.56 -32.73
N ASP A 223 5.74 2.36 -32.27
CA ASP A 223 4.53 1.67 -32.68
C ASP A 223 3.30 2.22 -31.96
N ALA A 224 2.18 2.28 -32.67
CA ALA A 224 0.88 2.54 -32.08
C ALA A 224 0.37 1.29 -31.35
N PHE A 225 0.18 1.40 -30.04
CA PHE A 225 -0.11 0.27 -29.17
C PHE A 225 -1.40 0.49 -28.37
N ALA A 226 -2.29 -0.51 -28.37
CA ALA A 226 -3.53 -0.49 -27.61
C ALA A 226 -3.91 -1.85 -27.00
N LEU A 227 -4.45 -1.83 -25.79
CA LEU A 227 -5.07 -2.98 -25.14
C LEU A 227 -6.58 -2.82 -25.08
N PHE A 228 -7.26 -3.92 -25.35
CA PHE A 228 -8.70 -4.04 -25.29
C PHE A 228 -9.09 -5.11 -24.28
N ASP A 229 -10.23 -4.94 -23.63
CA ASP A 229 -10.82 -5.96 -22.76
C ASP A 229 -11.46 -7.09 -23.58
N ALA A 230 -12.05 -8.09 -22.90
CA ALA A 230 -12.69 -9.23 -23.56
C ALA A 230 -13.91 -8.84 -24.42
N SER A 231 -14.53 -7.68 -24.16
CA SER A 231 -15.63 -7.14 -24.96
C SER A 231 -15.16 -6.39 -26.21
N GLY A 232 -13.85 -6.14 -26.32
CA GLY A 232 -13.25 -5.32 -27.38
C GLY A 232 -13.23 -3.83 -27.05
N LYS A 233 -13.50 -3.42 -25.81
CA LYS A 233 -13.43 -2.01 -25.41
C LYS A 233 -11.99 -1.61 -25.08
N LEU A 234 -11.58 -0.42 -25.52
CA LEU A 234 -10.26 0.13 -25.25
C LEU A 234 -10.03 0.33 -23.75
N THR A 235 -8.90 -0.16 -23.25
CA THR A 235 -8.48 -0.05 -21.84
C THR A 235 -7.20 0.75 -21.66
N ILE A 236 -6.21 0.55 -22.55
CA ILE A 236 -4.94 1.27 -22.56
C ILE A 236 -4.59 1.61 -24.01
N ALA A 237 -4.10 2.81 -24.26
CA ALA A 237 -3.55 3.21 -25.55
C ALA A 237 -2.40 4.19 -25.33
N ASN A 238 -1.30 4.00 -26.05
CA ASN A 238 -0.22 4.98 -26.10
C ASN A 238 -0.60 6.17 -26.99
N ASN A 239 0.21 7.23 -26.94
CA ASN A 239 -0.04 8.45 -27.71
C ASN A 239 -0.02 8.20 -29.22
N HIS A 240 0.87 7.33 -29.71
CA HIS A 240 0.92 6.96 -31.13
C HIS A 240 -0.41 6.36 -31.60
N PHE A 241 -1.00 5.42 -30.85
CA PHE A 241 -2.30 4.84 -31.19
C PHE A 241 -3.40 5.90 -31.26
N ARG A 242 -3.48 6.78 -30.25
CA ARG A 242 -4.49 7.85 -30.22
C ARG A 242 -4.32 8.85 -31.36
N ASN A 243 -3.09 9.09 -31.78
CA ASN A 243 -2.78 9.99 -32.89
C ASN A 243 -3.10 9.36 -34.25
N TRP A 244 -2.88 8.05 -34.41
CA TRP A 244 -3.13 7.34 -35.67
C TRP A 244 -4.61 6.99 -35.85
N PHE A 245 -5.30 6.67 -34.75
CA PHE A 245 -6.71 6.27 -34.72
C PHE A 245 -7.51 7.16 -33.77
N PRO A 246 -7.70 8.46 -34.09
CA PRO A 246 -8.45 9.37 -33.25
C PRO A 246 -9.92 8.92 -33.13
N GLY A 247 -10.39 8.73 -31.90
CA GLY A 247 -11.77 8.31 -31.61
C GLY A 247 -12.01 6.79 -31.62
N ALA A 248 -10.99 5.97 -31.87
CA ALA A 248 -11.12 4.51 -31.76
C ALA A 248 -11.25 4.09 -30.28
N GLU A 249 -12.46 3.72 -29.85
CA GLU A 249 -12.75 3.24 -28.49
C GLU A 249 -13.07 1.75 -28.41
N ALA A 250 -13.30 1.11 -29.54
CA ALA A 250 -13.59 -0.31 -29.63
C ALA A 250 -12.75 -0.96 -30.73
N LEU A 251 -12.52 -2.26 -30.59
CA LEU A 251 -11.83 -3.08 -31.55
C LEU A 251 -12.84 -3.58 -32.59
N ASP A 252 -12.73 -3.08 -33.82
CA ASP A 252 -13.66 -3.42 -34.91
C ASP A 252 -13.44 -4.85 -35.43
N GLU A 253 -12.19 -5.32 -35.51
CA GLU A 253 -11.84 -6.64 -36.05
C GLU A 253 -11.19 -7.56 -35.00
N ARG A 254 -11.88 -8.67 -34.69
CA ARG A 254 -11.42 -9.69 -33.73
C ARG A 254 -10.73 -10.84 -34.47
N GLY A 255 -9.52 -10.66 -34.98
CA GLY A 255 -8.83 -11.74 -35.70
C GLY A 255 -7.37 -11.47 -36.06
N GLY A 256 -6.49 -12.44 -35.74
CA GLY A 256 -5.03 -12.34 -35.81
C GLY A 256 -4.40 -12.45 -37.20
N SER A 257 -5.02 -11.84 -38.21
CA SER A 257 -4.35 -11.66 -39.51
C SER A 257 -3.57 -10.35 -39.49
N MET A 258 -2.28 -10.46 -39.81
CA MET A 258 -1.44 -9.32 -40.13
C MET A 258 -2.06 -8.58 -41.32
N SER A 259 -2.56 -7.37 -41.10
CA SER A 259 -3.19 -6.55 -42.13
C SER A 259 -2.27 -5.39 -42.51
N HIS A 260 -2.12 -5.11 -43.80
CA HIS A 260 -1.47 -3.90 -44.30
C HIS A 260 -2.56 -2.94 -44.76
N GLN A 261 -2.65 -1.79 -44.10
CA GLN A 261 -3.62 -0.76 -44.46
C GLN A 261 -2.90 0.56 -44.66
N GLN A 262 -3.33 1.30 -45.68
CA GLN A 262 -2.90 2.67 -45.88
C GLN A 262 -3.81 3.61 -45.07
N LEU A 263 -3.22 4.30 -44.09
CA LEU A 263 -3.88 5.31 -43.27
C LEU A 263 -3.41 6.69 -43.73
N GLY A 264 -4.18 7.28 -44.64
CA GLY A 264 -3.82 8.54 -45.30
C GLY A 264 -2.53 8.38 -46.12
N GLN A 265 -1.45 9.02 -45.67
CA GLN A 265 -0.13 8.95 -46.34
C GLN A 265 0.79 7.86 -45.77
N ARG A 266 0.37 7.12 -44.72
CA ARG A 266 1.21 6.12 -44.05
C ARG A 266 0.79 4.71 -44.41
N TRP A 267 1.76 3.84 -44.63
CA TRP A 267 1.55 2.39 -44.67
C TRP A 267 1.70 1.82 -43.27
N VAL A 268 0.65 1.17 -42.76
CA VAL A 268 0.62 0.63 -41.41
C VAL A 268 0.40 -0.87 -41.47
N GLN A 269 1.24 -1.59 -40.73
CA GLN A 269 1.06 -3.00 -40.45
C GLN A 269 0.38 -3.18 -39.11
N SER A 270 -0.81 -3.78 -39.12
CA SER A 270 -1.65 -4.00 -37.95
C SER A 270 -1.60 -5.47 -37.56
N VAL A 271 -1.26 -5.74 -36.30
CA VAL A 271 -1.26 -7.07 -35.69
C VAL A 271 -2.10 -7.05 -34.43
N VAL A 272 -3.15 -7.87 -34.40
CA VAL A 272 -4.00 -8.04 -33.22
C VAL A 272 -3.77 -9.43 -32.63
N THR A 273 -3.38 -9.51 -31.37
CA THR A 273 -3.09 -10.77 -30.68
C THR A 273 -3.97 -10.92 -29.43
N PRO A 274 -4.58 -12.09 -29.18
CA PRO A 274 -5.33 -12.35 -27.96
C PRO A 274 -4.40 -12.43 -26.74
N LYS A 275 -4.87 -11.93 -25.58
CA LYS A 275 -4.16 -12.04 -24.30
C LYS A 275 -4.51 -13.34 -23.59
N ALA A 276 -3.56 -13.93 -22.87
CA ALA A 276 -3.77 -15.15 -22.07
C ALA A 276 -4.88 -15.02 -21.01
N ARG A 277 -5.08 -13.81 -20.44
CA ARG A 277 -6.13 -13.49 -19.46
C ARG A 277 -7.44 -12.98 -20.08
N GLY A 278 -7.60 -13.11 -21.40
CA GLY A 278 -8.74 -12.55 -22.15
C GLY A 278 -8.53 -11.10 -22.59
N GLY A 279 -9.21 -10.71 -23.67
CA GLY A 279 -9.02 -9.43 -24.37
C GLY A 279 -7.92 -9.48 -25.44
N PHE A 280 -7.60 -8.32 -26.02
CA PHE A 280 -6.73 -8.23 -27.21
C PHE A 280 -5.65 -7.16 -27.03
N VAL A 281 -4.53 -7.34 -27.72
CA VAL A 281 -3.46 -6.35 -27.90
C VAL A 281 -3.39 -6.03 -29.38
N ALA A 282 -3.48 -4.76 -29.75
CA ALA A 282 -3.27 -4.28 -31.11
C ALA A 282 -1.94 -3.52 -31.17
N VAL A 283 -1.09 -3.90 -32.11
CA VAL A 283 0.17 -3.23 -32.44
C VAL A 283 0.11 -2.79 -33.88
N HIS A 284 0.40 -1.53 -34.12
CA HIS A 284 0.41 -0.91 -35.44
C HIS A 284 1.79 -0.31 -35.68
N THR A 285 2.48 -0.82 -36.69
CA THR A 285 3.85 -0.38 -37.05
C THR A 285 3.82 0.40 -38.34
N ASP A 286 4.52 1.54 -38.39
CA ASP A 286 4.70 2.32 -39.62
C ASP A 286 5.73 1.62 -40.52
N ILE A 287 5.24 1.03 -41.61
CA ILE A 287 6.04 0.34 -42.61
C ILE A 287 6.26 1.20 -43.86
N THR A 288 5.94 2.51 -43.81
CA THR A 288 6.22 3.44 -44.92
C THR A 288 7.70 3.45 -45.30
N PRO A 289 8.66 3.50 -44.35
CA PRO A 289 10.09 3.43 -44.70
C PRO A 289 10.47 2.08 -45.32
N LEU A 290 9.82 1.00 -44.88
CA LEU A 290 10.06 -0.34 -45.43
C LEU A 290 9.57 -0.42 -46.88
N LYS A 291 8.38 0.11 -47.16
CA LYS A 291 7.81 0.16 -48.51
C LYS A 291 8.63 1.02 -49.47
N ALA A 292 9.10 2.18 -49.03
CA ALA A 292 9.99 3.02 -49.84
C ALA A 292 11.31 2.30 -50.18
N ARG A 293 11.86 1.54 -49.23
CA ARG A 293 13.09 0.77 -49.45
C ARG A 293 12.87 -0.45 -50.35
N GLU A 294 11.72 -1.09 -50.25
CA GLU A 294 11.30 -2.17 -51.16
C GLU A 294 11.21 -1.65 -52.60
N GLU A 295 10.60 -0.48 -52.83
CA GLU A 295 10.55 0.16 -54.16
C GLU A 295 11.94 0.52 -54.70
N GLU A 296 12.82 1.09 -53.88
CA GLU A 296 14.20 1.39 -54.29
C GLU A 296 14.97 0.12 -54.69
N ILE A 297 14.78 -0.97 -53.94
CA ILE A 297 15.39 -2.27 -54.25
C ILE A 297 14.86 -2.82 -55.58
N ILE A 298 13.54 -2.72 -55.82
CA ILE A 298 12.91 -3.16 -57.06
C ILE A 298 13.46 -2.38 -58.25
N GLU A 299 13.60 -1.06 -58.15
CA GLU A 299 14.13 -0.25 -59.26
C GLU A 299 15.59 -0.60 -59.56
N ARG A 300 16.44 -0.77 -58.53
CA ARG A 300 17.84 -1.19 -58.74
C ARG A 300 17.94 -2.58 -59.37
N MET A 301 17.05 -3.51 -59.01
CA MET A 301 17.00 -4.82 -59.67
C MET A 301 16.60 -4.67 -61.15
N ARG A 302 15.61 -3.83 -61.45
CA ARG A 302 15.17 -3.53 -62.82
C ARG A 302 16.30 -2.96 -63.67
N GLU A 303 17.03 -1.97 -63.16
CA GLU A 303 18.20 -1.38 -63.84
C GLU A 303 19.31 -2.41 -64.09
N ALA A 304 19.59 -3.25 -63.10
CA ALA A 304 20.61 -4.30 -63.22
C ALA A 304 20.22 -5.38 -64.26
N GLU A 305 18.94 -5.78 -64.28
CA GLU A 305 18.43 -6.72 -65.28
C GLU A 305 18.44 -6.14 -66.69
N GLU A 306 18.07 -4.86 -66.87
CA GLU A 306 18.16 -4.17 -68.15
C GLU A 306 19.61 -4.10 -68.65
N ALA A 307 20.56 -3.74 -67.78
CA ALA A 307 21.98 -3.73 -68.12
C ALA A 307 22.50 -5.14 -68.48
N ASN A 308 22.07 -6.18 -67.76
CA ASN A 308 22.47 -7.56 -68.02
C ASN A 308 21.86 -8.10 -69.31
N ARG A 309 20.60 -7.75 -69.62
CA ARG A 309 19.93 -8.10 -70.89
C ARG A 309 20.63 -7.42 -72.07
N ALA A 310 20.91 -6.12 -71.99
CA ALA A 310 21.63 -5.40 -73.04
C ALA A 310 23.02 -5.99 -73.30
N LYS A 311 23.75 -6.37 -72.25
CA LYS A 311 25.04 -7.07 -72.37
C LYS A 311 24.90 -8.43 -73.05
N SER A 312 23.85 -9.19 -72.73
CA SER A 312 23.60 -10.51 -73.32
C SER A 312 23.22 -10.42 -74.80
N GLU A 313 22.39 -9.44 -75.19
CA GLU A 313 22.07 -9.16 -76.60
C GLU A 313 23.31 -8.71 -77.39
N PHE A 314 24.16 -7.85 -76.80
CA PHE A 314 25.44 -7.46 -77.41
C PHE A 314 26.35 -8.67 -77.67
N LEU A 315 26.51 -9.55 -76.68
CA LEU A 315 27.31 -10.77 -76.83
C LEU A 315 26.71 -11.76 -77.84
N ALA A 316 25.37 -11.86 -77.91
CA ALA A 316 24.70 -12.70 -78.90
C ALA A 316 24.91 -12.19 -80.33
N ASN A 317 24.78 -10.87 -80.55
CA ASN A 317 25.03 -10.26 -81.86
C ASN A 317 26.51 -10.37 -82.28
N MET A 318 27.45 -10.20 -81.36
CA MET A 318 28.90 -10.38 -81.62
C MET A 318 29.30 -11.84 -81.88
N SER A 319 28.46 -12.82 -81.52
CA SER A 319 28.71 -14.23 -81.79
C SER A 319 28.11 -14.71 -83.13
N HIS A 320 27.29 -13.87 -83.75
CA HIS A 320 26.60 -14.17 -85.01
C HIS A 320 27.26 -13.51 -86.23
N GLU A 321 28.18 -12.57 -86.01
CA GLU A 321 29.20 -12.09 -86.97
C GLU A 321 30.44 -13.00 -86.95
#